data_AF-A0A4R5M4K1-F1
#
_entry.id   AF-A0A4R5M4K1-F1
#
_cell.length_a   1.000
_cell.length_b   1.000
_cell.length_c   1.000
_cell.angle_alpha   90.00
_cell.angle_beta   90.00
_cell.angle_gamma   90.00
#
_symmetry.space_group_name_H-M   'P 1'
#
loop_
_entity.id
_entity.type
_entity.pdbx_description
1 polymer ?
#
loop_
_entity_poly.entity_id
_entity_poly.type
_entity_poly.pdbx_seq_one_letter_code
_entity_poly.pdbx_strand_id
1 'polypeptide(L)'
;MLAYNLNGEPGHLEWKNDHIDDFKRSLAKVELSNVIAETEKKEVGDALRQYSMWVKNVVEPMFALRSKVTSRNVSLAELQKMQEDLGDYLGTDNLVVAMDKLDATEKKLVAEQVKEEEVLQNVISGSLVIATLLAITVAGLLGRWLTRSIRVPLAEAVGAAEAIAQGKLNRVIKHSYSDETGALLRSLETMQASLVSIVSSVVSGVRAINLSSAELAMGNIDLSARTEQQAASLEETAASMTQLTQTVKQNADNAYQANELATIATTMADTGNDAVQMMVATIDNISHSSMRISEITSLIEGIAFQTNILALNAAVEAARAGGQGRGFAVVASEVRSLAQRSAAAAKEINGLIGSSVAMIQEGSKQAVEVGATMEQVKQAIKQVSDIVAEIAAASVEQSRGIEQVNQAVNQMDKVTQQNAALVEQAAAAAQSLESQATKLESAVSVFNVGGAG
;
A
#
# COMPACT_ATOMS: atom_id res chain seq x y z
N MET A 1 40.51 -51.68 117.04
CA MET A 1 39.39 -52.00 117.97
C MET A 1 39.16 -53.50 118.21
N LEU A 2 39.87 -54.43 117.54
CA LEU A 2 39.69 -55.88 117.72
C LEU A 2 40.22 -56.44 119.07
N ALA A 3 41.28 -55.88 119.64
CA ALA A 3 41.94 -56.45 120.83
C ALA A 3 41.11 -56.36 122.14
N TYR A 4 40.16 -55.42 122.22
CA TYR A 4 39.32 -55.20 123.41
C TYR A 4 38.02 -56.03 123.42
N ASN A 5 37.58 -56.57 122.27
CA ASN A 5 36.29 -57.27 122.12
C ASN A 5 36.39 -58.80 122.26
N LEU A 6 37.50 -59.31 122.78
CA LEU A 6 37.84 -60.73 122.84
C LEU A 6 37.70 -61.30 124.27
N ASN A 7 36.80 -60.81 125.13
CA ASN A 7 36.72 -61.25 126.54
C ASN A 7 36.04 -62.63 126.75
N GLY A 8 35.45 -63.23 125.70
CA GLY A 8 34.84 -64.56 125.76
C GLY A 8 33.44 -64.61 126.39
N GLU A 9 32.79 -63.46 126.61
CA GLU A 9 31.39 -63.43 127.03
C GLU A 9 30.43 -63.76 125.86
N PRO A 10 29.23 -64.32 126.11
CA PRO A 10 28.32 -64.81 125.07
C PRO A 10 27.99 -63.78 123.97
N GLY A 11 27.90 -62.49 124.29
CA GLY A 11 27.61 -61.43 123.31
C GLY A 11 28.72 -61.18 122.28
N HIS A 12 29.97 -61.54 122.56
CA HIS A 12 31.09 -61.33 121.64
C HIS A 12 31.24 -62.46 120.60
N LEU A 13 30.61 -63.61 120.84
CA LEU A 13 30.53 -64.71 119.87
C LEU A 13 29.57 -64.40 118.71
N GLU A 14 28.57 -63.55 118.93
CA GLU A 14 27.62 -63.13 117.89
C GLU A 14 28.29 -62.19 116.86
N TRP A 15 29.13 -61.26 117.33
CA TRP A 15 29.92 -60.37 116.47
C TRP A 15 30.86 -61.12 115.52
N LYS A 16 31.48 -62.22 115.98
CA LYS A 16 32.32 -63.11 115.16
C LYS A 16 31.55 -63.58 113.93
N ASN A 17 30.37 -64.14 114.14
CA ASN A 17 29.62 -64.79 113.07
C ASN A 17 29.12 -63.75 112.05
N ASP A 18 28.59 -62.62 112.51
CA ASP A 18 28.03 -61.62 111.58
C ASP A 18 29.09 -60.99 110.68
N HIS A 19 30.22 -60.53 111.23
CA HIS A 19 31.21 -59.78 110.45
C HIS A 19 32.09 -60.68 109.58
N ILE A 20 32.46 -61.87 110.07
CA ILE A 20 33.23 -62.83 109.27
C ILE A 20 32.39 -63.37 108.11
N ASP A 21 31.09 -63.62 108.34
CA ASP A 21 30.22 -64.11 107.29
C ASP A 21 29.80 -63.02 106.32
N ASP A 22 29.72 -61.74 106.72
CA ASP A 22 29.40 -60.64 105.80
C ASP A 22 30.50 -60.41 104.75
N PHE A 23 31.77 -60.44 105.16
CA PHE A 23 32.89 -60.32 104.23
C PHE A 23 32.94 -61.49 103.25
N LYS A 24 32.76 -62.74 103.75
CA LYS A 24 32.66 -63.93 102.90
C LYS A 24 31.49 -63.85 101.93
N ARG A 25 30.31 -63.40 102.38
CA ARG A 25 29.11 -63.25 101.54
C ARG A 25 29.31 -62.20 100.46
N SER A 26 29.97 -61.09 100.77
CA SER A 26 30.23 -60.01 99.81
C SER A 26 31.21 -60.44 98.72
N LEU A 27 32.33 -61.08 99.08
CA LEU A 27 33.26 -61.62 98.07
C LEU A 27 32.63 -62.77 97.24
N ALA A 28 31.84 -63.64 97.86
CA ALA A 28 31.19 -64.75 97.15
C ALA A 28 30.17 -64.26 96.10
N LYS A 29 29.47 -63.15 96.37
CA LYS A 29 28.58 -62.51 95.37
C LYS A 29 29.35 -62.02 94.14
N VAL A 30 30.58 -61.55 94.32
CA VAL A 30 31.44 -61.09 93.23
C VAL A 30 31.95 -62.28 92.40
N GLU A 31 32.39 -63.36 93.07
CA GLU A 31 32.83 -64.61 92.42
C GLU A 31 31.72 -65.26 91.56
N LEU A 32 30.47 -65.21 92.04
CA LEU A 32 29.28 -65.74 91.35
C LEU A 32 28.73 -64.81 90.26
N SER A 33 29.28 -63.61 90.07
CA SER A 33 28.83 -62.70 89.02
C SER A 33 29.37 -63.12 87.65
N ASN A 34 28.52 -63.09 86.63
CA ASN A 34 28.91 -63.35 85.23
C ASN A 34 29.61 -62.15 84.57
N VAL A 35 29.95 -61.13 85.36
CA VAL A 35 30.42 -59.83 84.87
C VAL A 35 31.95 -59.77 84.79
N ILE A 36 32.65 -60.66 85.51
CA ILE A 36 34.12 -60.69 85.58
C ILE A 36 34.70 -61.90 84.83
N ALA A 37 35.88 -61.71 84.24
CA ALA A 37 36.61 -62.73 83.50
C ALA A 37 37.12 -63.86 84.41
N GLU A 38 37.40 -65.02 83.82
CA GLU A 38 37.76 -66.23 84.58
C GLU A 38 39.06 -66.06 85.40
N THR A 39 39.99 -65.22 84.92
CA THR A 39 41.21 -64.84 85.65
C THR A 39 40.91 -64.03 86.91
N GLU A 40 39.87 -63.20 86.88
CA GLU A 40 39.48 -62.28 87.95
C GLU A 40 38.68 -63.03 89.02
N LYS A 41 37.83 -63.98 88.60
CA LYS A 41 37.19 -64.95 89.51
C LYS A 41 38.21 -65.74 90.32
N LYS A 42 39.32 -66.14 89.69
CA LYS A 42 40.40 -66.86 90.39
C LYS A 42 41.03 -66.01 91.49
N GLU A 43 41.23 -64.71 91.26
CA GLU A 43 41.79 -63.81 92.27
C GLU A 43 40.82 -63.55 93.44
N VAL A 44 39.52 -63.41 93.14
CA VAL A 44 38.46 -63.32 94.17
C VAL A 44 38.39 -64.61 95.00
N GLY A 45 38.43 -65.77 94.35
CA GLY A 45 38.44 -67.08 95.02
C GLY A 45 39.70 -67.31 95.85
N ASP A 46 40.88 -66.84 95.41
CA ASP A 46 42.11 -66.88 96.19
C ASP A 46 42.03 -65.98 97.43
N ALA A 47 41.48 -64.77 97.32
CA ALA A 47 41.23 -63.89 98.46
C ALA A 47 40.26 -64.52 99.48
N LEU A 48 39.17 -65.13 99.01
CA LEU A 48 38.21 -65.87 99.85
C LEU A 48 38.88 -67.04 100.59
N ARG A 49 39.73 -67.79 99.90
CA ARG A 49 40.50 -68.90 100.50
C ARG A 49 41.47 -68.38 101.56
N GLN A 50 42.26 -67.35 101.27
CA GLN A 50 43.19 -66.77 102.25
C GLN A 50 42.46 -66.19 103.46
N TYR A 51 41.33 -65.51 103.26
CA TYR A 51 40.49 -65.02 104.36
C TYR A 51 39.96 -66.16 105.22
N SER A 52 39.47 -67.24 104.61
CA SER A 52 38.99 -68.42 105.35
C SER A 52 40.10 -69.12 106.13
N MET A 53 41.31 -69.21 105.57
CA MET A 53 42.48 -69.76 106.25
C MET A 53 42.93 -68.88 107.41
N TRP A 54 42.93 -67.56 107.24
CA TRP A 54 43.23 -66.62 108.32
C TRP A 54 42.24 -66.73 109.48
N VAL A 55 40.93 -66.81 109.19
CA VAL A 55 39.91 -67.03 110.23
C VAL A 55 40.15 -68.33 110.99
N LYS A 56 40.35 -69.44 110.27
CA LYS A 56 40.53 -70.77 110.89
C LYS A 56 41.83 -70.87 111.69
N ASN A 57 42.92 -70.33 111.15
CA ASN A 57 44.24 -70.53 111.71
C ASN A 57 44.56 -69.46 112.76
N VAL A 58 44.18 -68.21 112.55
CA VAL A 58 44.55 -67.11 113.47
C VAL A 58 43.44 -66.81 114.45
N VAL A 59 42.22 -66.62 113.95
CA VAL A 59 41.12 -66.12 114.78
C VAL A 59 40.62 -67.20 115.74
N GLU A 60 40.35 -68.42 115.27
CA GLU A 60 39.79 -69.48 116.13
C GLU A 60 40.71 -69.91 117.29
N PRO A 61 42.03 -70.11 117.12
CA PRO A 61 42.91 -70.47 118.22
C PRO A 61 43.07 -69.35 119.25
N MET A 62 43.11 -68.08 118.82
CA MET A 62 43.16 -66.93 119.75
C MET A 62 41.91 -66.86 120.64
N PHE A 63 40.73 -67.16 120.09
CA PHE A 63 39.51 -67.25 120.89
C PHE A 63 39.54 -68.45 121.84
N ALA A 64 40.00 -69.63 121.39
CA ALA A 64 40.13 -70.81 122.23
C ALA A 64 41.11 -70.61 123.40
N LEU A 65 42.21 -69.89 123.14
CA LEU A 65 43.18 -69.47 124.15
C LEU A 65 42.52 -68.60 125.23
N ARG A 66 41.78 -67.58 124.82
CA ARG A 66 41.15 -66.64 125.77
C ARG A 66 40.08 -67.33 126.61
N SER A 67 39.31 -68.25 126.02
CA SER A 67 38.35 -69.10 126.74
C SER A 67 38.99 -69.92 127.87
N LYS A 68 40.18 -70.50 127.64
CA LYS A 68 40.92 -71.27 128.66
C LYS A 68 41.51 -70.39 129.77
N VAL A 69 41.99 -69.19 129.45
CA VAL A 69 42.52 -68.24 130.44
C VAL A 69 41.40 -67.74 131.39
N THR A 70 40.20 -67.48 130.87
CA THR A 70 39.07 -67.01 131.67
C THR A 70 38.53 -68.08 132.65
N SER A 71 38.76 -69.37 132.39
CA SER A 71 38.30 -70.49 133.22
C SER A 71 39.27 -70.92 134.34
N ARG A 72 40.33 -70.14 134.61
CA ARG A 72 41.31 -70.33 135.72
C ARG A 72 42.02 -71.69 135.77
N ASN A 73 42.03 -72.44 134.68
CA ASN A 73 42.56 -73.81 134.62
C ASN A 73 43.71 -73.93 133.60
N VAL A 74 44.78 -73.16 133.79
CA VAL A 74 45.97 -73.18 132.91
C VAL A 74 47.25 -73.10 133.73
N SER A 75 48.20 -73.98 133.45
CA SER A 75 49.52 -73.98 134.10
C SER A 75 50.50 -72.99 133.43
N LEU A 76 51.46 -72.45 134.19
CA LEU A 76 52.46 -71.50 133.68
C LEU A 76 53.29 -72.07 132.51
N ALA A 77 53.49 -73.39 132.49
CA ALA A 77 54.18 -74.11 131.42
C ALA A 77 53.35 -74.15 130.11
N GLU A 78 52.01 -74.19 130.18
CA GLU A 78 51.14 -74.13 129.01
C GLU A 78 51.06 -72.71 128.44
N LEU A 79 51.09 -71.68 129.29
CA LEU A 79 51.15 -70.28 128.84
C LEU A 79 52.46 -69.96 128.11
N GLN A 80 53.59 -70.51 128.58
CA GLN A 80 54.91 -70.25 127.99
C GLN A 80 55.11 -70.97 126.65
N LYS A 81 54.64 -72.21 126.52
CA LYS A 81 54.66 -72.95 125.24
C LYS A 81 53.76 -72.29 124.17
N MET A 82 52.68 -71.62 124.60
CA MET A 82 51.81 -70.89 123.68
C MET A 82 52.34 -69.50 123.29
N GLN A 83 53.19 -68.87 124.10
CA GLN A 83 53.79 -67.58 123.74
C GLN A 83 54.83 -67.73 122.61
N GLU A 84 55.51 -68.87 122.50
CA GLU A 84 56.39 -69.20 121.36
C GLU A 84 55.60 -69.46 120.07
N ASP A 85 54.48 -70.19 120.12
CA ASP A 85 53.63 -70.46 118.93
C ASP A 85 52.93 -69.21 118.40
N LEU A 86 52.59 -68.24 119.26
CA LEU A 86 51.91 -67.01 118.85
C LEU A 86 52.80 -66.05 118.04
N GLY A 87 54.14 -66.17 118.14
CA GLY A 87 55.08 -65.34 117.39
C GLY A 87 55.02 -65.56 115.87
N ASP A 88 54.77 -66.81 115.44
CA ASP A 88 54.62 -67.19 114.02
C ASP A 88 53.17 -67.07 113.51
N TYR A 89 52.20 -66.85 114.41
CA TYR A 89 50.77 -66.98 114.11
C TYR A 89 50.04 -65.70 113.68
N LEU A 90 50.74 -64.62 113.34
CA LEU A 90 50.07 -63.39 112.90
C LEU A 90 49.57 -63.42 111.45
N GLY A 91 49.97 -64.38 110.61
CA GLY A 91 49.23 -64.91 109.45
C GLY A 91 48.58 -63.94 108.43
N THR A 92 48.86 -62.65 108.44
CA THR A 92 48.16 -61.63 107.64
C THR A 92 48.78 -61.37 106.26
N ASP A 93 50.03 -61.78 106.02
CA ASP A 93 50.76 -61.42 104.79
C ASP A 93 50.08 -61.94 103.52
N ASN A 94 49.61 -63.19 103.54
CA ASN A 94 48.93 -63.78 102.38
C ASN A 94 47.56 -63.14 102.11
N LEU A 95 46.89 -62.62 103.15
CA LEU A 95 45.60 -61.94 103.00
C LEU A 95 45.78 -60.55 102.39
N VAL A 96 46.81 -59.81 102.80
CA VAL A 96 47.13 -58.48 102.26
C VAL A 96 47.50 -58.58 100.77
N VAL A 97 48.34 -59.54 100.37
CA VAL A 97 48.70 -59.74 98.96
C VAL A 97 47.49 -60.09 98.09
N ALA A 98 46.54 -60.87 98.62
CA ALA A 98 45.32 -61.20 97.89
C ALA A 98 44.38 -59.99 97.72
N MET A 99 44.34 -59.09 98.71
CA MET A 99 43.57 -57.83 98.62
C MET A 99 44.18 -56.83 97.65
N ASP A 100 45.50 -56.69 97.60
CA ASP A 100 46.18 -55.80 96.64
C ASP A 100 45.96 -56.21 95.19
N LYS A 101 45.93 -57.52 94.91
CA LYS A 101 45.59 -58.03 93.57
C LYS A 101 44.16 -57.67 93.17
N LEU A 102 43.22 -57.77 94.12
CA LEU A 102 41.82 -57.45 93.89
C LEU A 102 41.62 -55.97 93.50
N ASP A 103 42.29 -55.04 94.22
CA ASP A 103 42.26 -53.59 93.92
C ASP A 103 42.91 -53.27 92.55
N ALA A 104 43.98 -53.95 92.18
CA ALA A 104 44.63 -53.78 90.89
C ALA A 104 43.72 -54.21 89.72
N THR A 105 42.95 -55.29 89.92
CA THR A 105 42.01 -55.81 88.93
C THR A 105 40.79 -54.90 88.75
N GLU A 106 40.25 -54.34 89.83
CA GLU A 106 39.15 -53.36 89.77
C GLU A 106 39.52 -52.11 88.95
N LYS A 107 40.71 -51.54 89.17
CA LYS A 107 41.21 -50.37 88.43
C LYS A 107 41.36 -50.64 86.93
N LYS A 108 41.66 -51.88 86.54
CA LYS A 108 41.83 -52.27 85.13
C LYS A 108 40.50 -52.28 84.38
N LEU A 109 39.46 -52.87 84.98
CA LEU A 109 38.12 -52.96 84.41
C LEU A 109 37.51 -51.57 84.14
N VAL A 110 37.67 -50.63 85.07
CA VAL A 110 37.18 -49.25 84.91
C VAL A 110 37.92 -48.53 83.77
N ALA A 111 39.23 -48.72 83.62
CA ALA A 111 40.01 -48.09 82.57
C ALA A 111 39.68 -48.62 81.16
N GLU A 112 39.24 -49.87 81.05
CA GLU A 112 38.87 -50.50 79.78
C GLU A 112 37.50 -50.01 79.28
N GLN A 113 36.53 -49.85 80.20
CA GLN A 113 35.20 -49.30 79.86
C GLN A 113 35.24 -47.84 79.37
N VAL A 114 36.13 -47.01 79.91
CA VAL A 114 36.26 -45.59 79.48
C VAL A 114 36.81 -45.48 78.05
N LYS A 115 37.68 -46.41 77.62
CA LYS A 115 38.25 -46.40 76.27
C LYS A 115 37.25 -46.78 75.17
N GLU A 116 36.31 -47.67 75.45
CA GLU A 116 35.28 -48.05 74.47
C GLU A 116 34.30 -46.91 74.18
N GLU A 117 33.93 -46.10 75.18
CA GLU A 117 33.02 -44.96 74.97
C GLU A 117 33.63 -43.82 74.14
N GLU A 118 34.93 -43.51 74.32
CA GLU A 118 35.60 -42.44 73.56
C GLU A 118 35.70 -42.75 72.06
N VAL A 119 35.89 -44.01 71.67
CA VAL A 119 36.01 -44.41 70.25
C VAL A 119 34.66 -44.27 69.53
N LEU A 120 33.57 -44.66 70.18
CA LEU A 120 32.22 -44.55 69.63
C LEU A 120 31.79 -43.09 69.40
N GLN A 121 32.09 -42.19 70.35
CA GLN A 121 31.78 -40.76 70.18
C GLN A 121 32.55 -40.11 69.02
N ASN A 122 33.81 -40.48 68.79
CA ASN A 122 34.62 -39.93 67.71
C ASN A 122 34.16 -40.39 66.31
N VAL A 123 33.75 -41.66 66.17
CA VAL A 123 33.23 -42.19 64.89
C VAL A 123 31.89 -41.54 64.52
N ILE A 124 30.98 -41.38 65.49
CA ILE A 124 29.68 -40.72 65.27
C ILE A 124 29.87 -39.24 64.90
N SER A 125 30.71 -38.52 65.64
CA SER A 125 30.98 -37.10 65.37
C SER A 125 31.65 -36.88 64.01
N GLY A 126 32.62 -37.74 63.64
CA GLY A 126 33.29 -37.68 62.33
C GLY A 126 32.35 -37.93 61.15
N SER A 127 31.47 -38.93 61.26
CA SER A 127 30.50 -39.25 60.19
C SER A 127 29.45 -38.15 59.98
N LEU A 128 28.99 -37.48 61.05
CA LEU A 128 28.06 -36.35 60.95
C LEU A 128 28.68 -35.13 60.27
N VAL A 129 29.95 -34.82 60.58
CA VAL A 129 30.66 -33.69 59.94
C VAL A 129 30.85 -33.94 58.45
N ILE A 130 31.25 -35.15 58.05
CA ILE A 130 31.42 -35.51 56.63
C ILE A 130 30.08 -35.46 55.89
N ALA A 131 29.00 -36.02 56.46
CA ALA A 131 27.68 -35.99 55.84
C ALA A 131 27.17 -34.54 55.66
N THR A 132 27.41 -33.67 56.64
CA THR A 132 27.03 -32.25 56.56
C THR A 132 27.82 -31.49 55.51
N LEU A 133 29.14 -31.71 55.44
CA LEU A 133 29.99 -31.11 54.41
C LEU A 133 29.62 -31.59 52.99
N LEU A 134 29.29 -32.87 52.85
CA LEU A 134 28.84 -33.44 51.57
C LEU A 134 27.49 -32.85 51.15
N ALA A 135 26.55 -32.70 52.08
CA ALA A 135 25.25 -32.08 51.81
C ALA A 135 25.40 -30.61 51.38
N ILE A 136 26.26 -29.83 52.04
CA ILE A 136 26.52 -28.42 51.69
C ILE A 136 27.18 -28.31 50.30
N THR A 137 28.16 -29.17 50.00
CA THR A 137 28.82 -29.15 48.69
C THR A 137 27.88 -29.55 47.57
N VAL A 138 27.08 -30.60 47.75
CA VAL A 138 26.05 -31.00 46.77
C VAL A 138 25.00 -29.91 46.60
N ALA A 139 24.51 -29.29 47.68
CA ALA A 139 23.56 -28.18 47.62
C ALA A 139 24.16 -26.97 46.89
N GLY A 140 25.43 -26.65 47.12
CA GLY A 140 26.15 -25.57 46.42
C GLY A 140 26.34 -25.86 44.93
N LEU A 141 26.70 -27.09 44.55
CA LEU A 141 26.84 -27.51 43.16
C LEU A 141 25.50 -27.50 42.42
N LEU A 142 24.44 -28.05 43.02
CA LEU A 142 23.09 -28.02 42.48
C LEU A 142 22.56 -26.59 42.37
N GLY A 143 22.75 -25.77 43.41
CA GLY A 143 22.38 -24.36 43.40
C GLY A 143 23.08 -23.59 42.29
N ARG A 144 24.39 -23.81 42.10
CA ARG A 144 25.16 -23.19 41.03
C ARG A 144 24.73 -23.70 39.64
N TRP A 145 24.48 -25.00 39.50
CA TRP A 145 24.01 -25.60 38.24
C TRP A 145 22.62 -25.06 37.86
N LEU A 146 21.66 -25.07 38.79
CA LEU A 146 20.30 -24.55 38.57
C LEU A 146 20.32 -23.05 38.27
N THR A 147 21.10 -22.28 39.03
CA THR A 147 21.28 -20.85 38.80
C THR A 147 21.84 -20.57 37.41
N ARG A 148 22.84 -21.34 36.97
CA ARG A 148 23.47 -21.16 35.66
C ARG A 148 22.54 -21.62 34.53
N SER A 149 21.80 -22.71 34.73
CA SER A 149 20.84 -23.26 33.77
C SER A 149 19.66 -22.32 33.53
N ILE A 150 19.26 -21.52 34.52
CA ILE A 150 18.12 -20.59 34.41
C ILE A 150 18.56 -19.15 34.07
N ARG A 151 19.61 -18.63 34.72
CA ARG A 151 20.01 -17.21 34.54
C ARG A 151 20.58 -16.93 33.16
N VAL A 152 21.36 -17.85 32.58
CA VAL A 152 22.00 -17.61 31.28
C VAL A 152 20.96 -17.51 30.15
N PRO A 153 20.03 -18.47 29.98
CA PRO A 153 19.01 -18.37 28.94
C PRO A 153 18.05 -17.19 29.14
N LEU A 154 17.70 -16.86 30.40
CA LEU A 154 16.88 -15.69 30.69
C LEU A 154 17.58 -14.38 30.32
N ALA A 155 18.87 -14.26 30.59
CA ALA A 155 19.65 -13.08 30.19
C ALA A 155 19.74 -12.96 28.65
N GLU A 156 19.87 -14.09 27.94
CA GLU A 156 19.81 -14.12 26.48
C GLU A 156 18.44 -13.71 25.95
N ALA A 157 17.36 -14.19 26.56
CA ALA A 157 15.99 -13.81 26.21
C ALA A 157 15.72 -12.32 26.44
N VAL A 158 16.16 -11.77 27.58
CA VAL A 158 16.09 -10.32 27.86
C VAL A 158 16.88 -9.53 26.83
N GLY A 159 18.11 -9.95 26.52
CA GLY A 159 18.94 -9.28 25.52
C GLY A 159 18.38 -9.37 24.09
N ALA A 160 17.66 -10.45 23.76
CA ALA A 160 16.94 -10.59 22.49
C ALA A 160 15.71 -9.66 22.45
N ALA A 161 14.90 -9.63 23.50
CA ALA A 161 13.75 -8.74 23.60
C ALA A 161 14.16 -7.27 23.55
N GLU A 162 15.25 -6.89 24.23
CA GLU A 162 15.80 -5.54 24.20
C GLU A 162 16.34 -5.17 22.81
N ALA A 163 16.99 -6.10 22.10
CA ALA A 163 17.40 -5.89 20.72
C ALA A 163 16.19 -5.67 19.80
N ILE A 164 15.12 -6.46 19.94
CA ILE A 164 13.87 -6.29 19.17
C ILE A 164 13.23 -4.94 19.49
N ALA A 165 13.17 -4.53 20.76
CA ALA A 165 12.62 -3.24 21.18
C ALA A 165 13.42 -2.05 20.63
N GLN A 166 14.73 -2.21 20.44
CA GLN A 166 15.60 -1.22 19.78
C GLN A 166 15.56 -1.28 18.25
N GLY A 167 14.70 -2.11 17.65
CA GLY A 167 14.60 -2.28 16.21
C GLY A 167 15.72 -3.11 15.57
N LYS A 168 16.59 -3.75 16.35
CA LYS A 168 17.68 -4.60 15.84
C LYS A 168 17.17 -6.01 15.55
N LEU A 169 16.54 -6.18 14.39
CA LEU A 169 15.95 -7.45 13.97
C LEU A 169 16.93 -8.38 13.23
N ASN A 170 18.16 -7.93 12.98
CA ASN A 170 19.21 -8.68 12.29
C ASN A 170 19.99 -9.69 13.17
N ARG A 171 19.71 -9.75 14.47
CA ARG A 171 20.45 -10.60 15.43
C ARG A 171 19.87 -12.01 15.45
N VAL A 172 20.72 -13.03 15.27
CA VAL A 172 20.30 -14.43 15.39
C VAL A 172 20.03 -14.79 16.86
N ILE A 173 18.81 -15.22 17.18
CA ILE A 173 18.43 -15.75 18.50
C ILE A 173 18.74 -17.24 18.51
N LYS A 174 19.79 -17.64 19.24
CA LYS A 174 20.16 -19.06 19.37
C LYS A 174 19.26 -19.73 20.40
N HIS A 175 18.73 -20.91 20.08
CA HIS A 175 18.03 -21.77 21.04
C HIS A 175 18.72 -23.14 21.12
N SER A 176 19.41 -23.44 22.23
CA SER A 176 20.00 -24.79 22.44
C SER A 176 19.36 -25.54 23.62
N TYR A 177 18.39 -24.91 24.28
CA TYR A 177 17.76 -25.41 25.50
C TYR A 177 16.45 -26.14 25.14
N SER A 178 16.18 -27.26 25.83
CA SER A 178 14.97 -28.08 25.61
C SER A 178 13.87 -27.85 26.66
N ASP A 179 14.08 -26.89 27.57
CA ASP A 179 13.17 -26.53 28.65
C ASP A 179 12.30 -25.30 28.30
N GLU A 180 11.58 -24.76 29.28
CA GLU A 180 10.72 -23.58 29.15
C GLU A 180 11.50 -22.34 28.69
N THR A 181 12.78 -22.21 29.05
CA THR A 181 13.61 -21.08 28.61
C THR A 181 13.97 -21.21 27.12
N GLY A 182 14.17 -22.43 26.64
CA GLY A 182 14.29 -22.72 25.20
C GLY A 182 13.00 -22.47 24.42
N ALA A 183 11.84 -22.76 25.01
CA ALA A 183 10.53 -22.42 24.43
C ALA A 183 10.32 -20.90 24.34
N LEU A 184 10.75 -20.14 25.35
CA LEU A 184 10.73 -18.67 25.33
C LEU A 184 11.62 -18.10 24.21
N LEU A 185 12.86 -18.56 24.09
CA LEU A 185 13.78 -18.11 23.04
C LEU A 185 13.25 -18.41 21.63
N ARG A 186 12.67 -19.60 21.39
CA ARG A 186 11.99 -19.93 20.11
C ARG A 186 10.79 -19.03 19.82
N SER A 187 10.02 -18.66 20.85
CA SER A 187 8.89 -17.74 20.70
C SER A 187 9.37 -16.33 20.33
N LEU A 188 10.46 -15.86 20.93
CA LEU A 188 11.10 -14.58 20.58
C LEU A 188 11.68 -14.59 19.15
N GLU A 189 12.29 -15.70 18.72
CA GLU A 189 12.75 -15.89 17.33
C GLU A 189 11.57 -15.82 16.35
N THR A 190 10.48 -16.52 16.64
CA THR A 190 9.27 -16.50 15.79
C THR A 190 8.67 -15.08 15.71
N MET A 191 8.64 -14.36 16.83
CA MET A 191 8.21 -12.96 16.88
C MET A 191 9.14 -12.06 16.06
N GLN A 192 10.46 -12.22 16.18
CA GLN A 192 11.44 -11.49 15.38
C GLN A 192 11.26 -11.75 13.89
N ALA A 193 11.14 -13.02 13.47
CA ALA A 193 10.94 -13.39 12.07
C ALA A 193 9.65 -12.78 11.50
N SER A 194 8.57 -12.77 12.28
CA SER A 194 7.30 -12.14 11.91
C SER A 194 7.45 -10.61 11.75
N LEU A 195 8.15 -9.95 12.66
CA LEU A 195 8.45 -8.52 12.57
C LEU A 195 9.31 -8.19 11.35
N VAL A 196 10.34 -9.01 11.05
CA VAL A 196 11.16 -8.86 9.83
C VAL A 196 10.27 -8.94 8.60
N SER A 197 9.40 -9.96 8.50
CA SER A 197 8.50 -10.11 7.35
C SER A 197 7.55 -8.93 7.17
N ILE A 198 6.95 -8.43 8.26
CA ILE A 198 6.07 -7.26 8.22
C ILE A 198 6.85 -6.01 7.78
N VAL A 199 8.00 -5.74 8.41
CA VAL A 199 8.84 -4.59 8.09
C VAL A 199 9.31 -4.63 6.63
N SER A 200 9.81 -5.77 6.16
CA SER A 200 10.21 -5.95 4.75
C SER A 200 9.05 -5.71 3.78
N SER A 201 7.86 -6.20 4.11
CA SER A 201 6.66 -5.98 3.28
C SER A 201 6.28 -4.50 3.22
N VAL A 202 6.35 -3.79 4.36
CA VAL A 202 6.09 -2.35 4.43
C VAL A 202 7.14 -1.57 3.62
N VAL A 203 8.43 -1.88 3.77
CA VAL A 203 9.51 -1.22 3.00
C VAL A 203 9.29 -1.41 1.49
N SER A 204 8.97 -2.63 1.05
CA SER A 204 8.66 -2.88 -0.37
C SER A 204 7.42 -2.12 -0.83
N GLY A 205 6.36 -2.06 -0.03
CA GLY A 205 5.15 -1.29 -0.34
C GLY A 205 5.42 0.21 -0.45
N VAL A 206 6.23 0.77 0.45
CA VAL A 206 6.62 2.19 0.43
C VAL A 206 7.46 2.52 -0.81
N ARG A 207 8.41 1.66 -1.20
CA ARG A 207 9.17 1.83 -2.46
C ARG A 207 8.26 1.82 -3.68
N ALA A 208 7.26 0.93 -3.71
CA ALA A 208 6.28 0.90 -4.79
C ALA A 208 5.45 2.20 -4.84
N ILE A 209 5.00 2.72 -3.69
CA ILE A 209 4.29 4.01 -3.63
C ILE A 209 5.17 5.15 -4.14
N ASN A 210 6.46 5.21 -3.74
CA ASN A 210 7.39 6.24 -4.24
C ASN A 210 7.53 6.18 -5.76
N LEU A 211 7.73 4.99 -6.33
CA LEU A 211 7.83 4.80 -7.77
C LEU A 211 6.55 5.24 -8.49
N SER A 212 5.39 4.74 -8.05
CA SER A 212 4.09 5.10 -8.65
C SER A 212 3.76 6.59 -8.49
N SER A 213 4.17 7.24 -7.39
CA SER A 213 3.96 8.68 -7.20
C SER A 213 4.82 9.49 -8.16
N ALA A 214 6.07 9.07 -8.39
CA ALA A 214 6.95 9.70 -9.39
C ALA A 214 6.42 9.53 -10.82
N GLU A 215 5.93 8.33 -11.16
CA GLU A 215 5.27 8.08 -12.45
C GLU A 215 4.01 8.94 -12.62
N LEU A 216 3.20 9.10 -11.57
CA LEU A 216 2.01 9.94 -11.59
C LEU A 216 2.38 11.42 -11.76
N ALA A 217 3.43 11.90 -11.10
CA ALA A 217 3.92 13.26 -11.27
C ALA A 217 4.38 13.52 -12.72
N MET A 218 5.13 12.58 -13.33
CA MET A 218 5.51 12.68 -14.74
C MET A 218 4.29 12.66 -15.67
N GLY A 219 3.34 11.75 -15.43
CA GLY A 219 2.10 11.69 -16.21
C GLY A 219 1.27 12.96 -16.11
N ASN A 220 1.29 13.62 -14.96
CA ASN A 220 0.65 14.92 -14.76
C ASN A 220 1.32 16.06 -15.54
N ILE A 221 2.65 16.06 -15.65
CA ILE A 221 3.36 17.03 -16.48
C ILE A 221 2.97 16.87 -17.95
N ASP A 222 2.90 15.63 -18.46
CA ASP A 222 2.42 15.35 -19.82
C ASP A 222 0.97 15.80 -20.02
N LEU A 223 0.09 15.49 -19.05
CA LEU A 223 -1.31 15.90 -19.10
C LEU A 223 -1.45 17.43 -19.06
N SER A 224 -0.63 18.14 -18.28
CA SER A 224 -0.58 19.60 -18.25
C SER A 224 -0.22 20.16 -19.62
N ALA A 225 0.88 19.68 -20.23
CA ALA A 225 1.33 20.13 -21.54
C ALA A 225 0.27 19.89 -22.64
N ARG A 226 -0.40 18.74 -22.61
CA ARG A 226 -1.50 18.43 -23.53
C ARG A 226 -2.73 19.31 -23.29
N THR A 227 -3.03 19.64 -22.05
CA THR A 227 -4.14 20.54 -21.68
C THR A 227 -3.87 21.96 -22.15
N GLU A 228 -2.63 22.46 -22.00
CA GLU A 228 -2.19 23.76 -22.51
C GLU A 228 -2.24 23.80 -24.05
N GLN A 229 -1.73 22.77 -24.73
CA GLN A 229 -1.82 22.67 -26.18
C GLN A 229 -3.28 22.64 -26.67
N GLN A 230 -4.15 21.91 -25.97
CA GLN A 230 -5.57 21.85 -26.28
C GLN A 230 -6.24 23.21 -26.10
N ALA A 231 -5.90 23.96 -25.04
CA ALA A 231 -6.39 25.31 -24.84
C ALA A 231 -5.99 26.24 -26.00
N ALA A 232 -4.73 26.20 -26.43
CA ALA A 232 -4.26 26.98 -27.58
C ALA A 232 -4.99 26.61 -28.88
N SER A 233 -5.20 25.31 -29.14
CA SER A 233 -5.97 24.85 -30.31
C SER A 233 -7.43 25.27 -30.26
N LEU A 234 -8.05 25.30 -29.08
CA LEU A 234 -9.42 25.79 -28.89
C LEU A 234 -9.52 27.30 -29.15
N GLU A 235 -8.52 28.08 -28.74
CA GLU A 235 -8.46 29.52 -28.99
C GLU A 235 -8.35 29.82 -30.50
N GLU A 236 -7.48 29.11 -31.22
CA GLU A 236 -7.36 29.22 -32.68
C GLU A 236 -8.65 28.78 -33.40
N THR A 237 -9.28 27.71 -32.90
CA THR A 237 -10.57 27.24 -33.42
C THR A 237 -11.65 28.29 -33.20
N ALA A 238 -11.74 28.89 -32.01
CA ALA A 238 -12.71 29.94 -31.70
C ALA A 238 -12.52 31.19 -32.57
N ALA A 239 -11.27 31.60 -32.80
CA ALA A 239 -10.94 32.69 -33.73
C ALA A 239 -11.37 32.37 -35.16
N SER A 240 -11.06 31.17 -35.65
CA SER A 240 -11.46 30.69 -36.97
C SER A 240 -12.98 30.62 -37.13
N MET A 241 -13.69 30.18 -36.09
CA MET A 241 -15.15 30.14 -36.06
C MET A 241 -15.77 31.53 -36.10
N THR A 242 -15.16 32.51 -35.43
CA THR A 242 -15.60 33.91 -35.50
C THR A 242 -15.44 34.47 -36.92
N GLN A 243 -14.29 34.21 -37.54
CA GLN A 243 -14.06 34.61 -38.94
C GLN A 243 -15.04 33.93 -39.90
N LEU A 244 -15.26 32.62 -39.76
CA LEU A 244 -16.23 31.87 -40.56
C LEU A 244 -17.65 32.43 -40.40
N THR A 245 -18.06 32.74 -39.16
CA THR A 245 -19.37 33.37 -38.88
C THR A 245 -19.51 34.68 -39.65
N GLN A 246 -18.48 35.52 -39.64
CA GLN A 246 -18.47 36.79 -40.36
C GLN A 246 -18.57 36.58 -41.88
N THR A 247 -17.79 35.65 -42.44
CA THR A 247 -17.83 35.35 -43.88
C THR A 247 -19.18 34.79 -44.32
N VAL A 248 -19.78 33.88 -43.54
CA VAL A 248 -21.11 33.32 -43.85
C VAL A 248 -22.19 34.40 -43.79
N LYS A 249 -22.13 35.29 -42.80
CA LYS A 249 -23.04 36.44 -42.72
C LYS A 249 -22.89 37.37 -43.93
N GLN A 250 -21.65 37.68 -44.31
CA GLN A 250 -21.38 38.50 -45.49
C GLN A 250 -21.87 37.82 -46.78
N ASN A 251 -21.75 36.50 -46.91
CA ASN A 251 -22.29 35.75 -48.04
C ASN A 251 -23.82 35.84 -48.11
N ALA A 252 -24.51 35.74 -46.97
CA ALA A 252 -25.96 35.92 -46.91
C ALA A 252 -26.37 37.33 -47.37
N ASP A 253 -25.70 38.37 -46.85
CA ASP A 253 -25.96 39.76 -47.22
C ASP A 253 -25.69 40.01 -48.73
N ASN A 254 -24.58 39.49 -49.25
CA ASN A 254 -24.24 39.56 -50.67
C ASN A 254 -25.28 38.85 -51.55
N ALA A 255 -25.81 37.71 -51.11
CA ALA A 255 -26.86 37.00 -51.81
C ALA A 255 -28.16 37.83 -51.84
N TYR A 256 -28.54 38.48 -50.74
CA TYR A 256 -29.69 39.40 -50.73
C TYR A 256 -29.51 40.55 -51.74
N GLN A 257 -28.34 41.19 -51.77
CA GLN A 257 -28.04 42.27 -52.72
C GLN A 257 -28.05 41.78 -54.18
N ALA A 258 -27.47 40.61 -54.45
CA ALA A 258 -27.48 40.01 -55.79
C ALA A 258 -28.90 39.70 -56.27
N ASN A 259 -29.79 39.26 -55.36
CA ASN A 259 -31.18 39.00 -55.69
C ASN A 259 -31.96 40.30 -56.03
N GLU A 260 -31.67 41.40 -55.31
CA GLU A 260 -32.23 42.72 -55.63
C GLU A 260 -31.77 43.19 -57.02
N LEU A 261 -30.47 43.06 -57.33
CA LEU A 261 -29.92 43.39 -58.64
C LEU A 261 -30.54 42.54 -59.76
N ALA A 262 -30.77 41.25 -59.53
CA ALA A 262 -31.45 40.38 -60.49
C ALA A 262 -32.91 40.82 -60.75
N THR A 263 -33.60 41.30 -59.70
CA THR A 263 -34.96 41.85 -59.83
C THR A 263 -34.98 43.12 -60.67
N ILE A 264 -34.02 44.03 -60.45
CA ILE A 264 -33.84 45.26 -61.24
C ILE A 264 -33.52 44.90 -62.70
N ALA A 265 -32.59 43.96 -62.94
CA ALA A 265 -32.21 43.53 -64.27
C ALA A 265 -33.39 42.88 -65.04
N THR A 266 -34.24 42.12 -64.34
CA THR A 266 -35.48 41.56 -64.91
C THR A 266 -36.43 42.67 -65.37
N THR A 267 -36.61 43.69 -64.54
CA THR A 267 -37.45 44.86 -64.88
C THR A 267 -36.90 45.63 -66.09
N MET A 268 -35.57 45.74 -66.20
CA MET A 268 -34.91 46.35 -67.36
C MET A 268 -35.11 45.52 -68.64
N ALA A 269 -35.01 44.19 -68.55
CA ALA A 269 -35.28 43.29 -69.67
C ALA A 269 -36.74 43.38 -70.14
N ASP A 270 -37.69 43.45 -69.21
CA ASP A 270 -39.12 43.65 -69.51
C ASP A 270 -39.35 44.98 -70.24
N THR A 271 -38.77 46.08 -69.72
CA THR A 271 -38.87 47.40 -70.36
C THR A 271 -38.23 47.41 -71.75
N GLY A 272 -37.11 46.69 -71.94
CA GLY A 272 -36.46 46.52 -73.23
C GLY A 272 -37.32 45.74 -74.23
N ASN A 273 -37.97 44.67 -73.78
CA ASN A 273 -38.89 43.89 -74.60
C ASN A 273 -40.11 44.73 -75.04
N ASP A 274 -40.69 45.51 -74.14
CA ASP A 274 -41.80 46.43 -74.46
C ASP A 274 -41.39 47.47 -75.51
N ALA A 275 -40.19 48.04 -75.39
CA ALA A 275 -39.66 48.99 -76.38
C ALA A 275 -39.49 48.35 -77.76
N VAL A 276 -39.00 47.11 -77.83
CA VAL A 276 -38.87 46.36 -79.08
C VAL A 276 -40.25 46.06 -79.69
N GLN A 277 -41.24 45.68 -78.88
CA GLN A 277 -42.62 45.45 -79.37
C GLN A 277 -43.23 46.73 -79.96
N MET A 278 -43.06 47.88 -79.30
CA MET A 278 -43.48 49.17 -79.84
C MET A 278 -42.75 49.53 -81.15
N MET A 279 -41.46 49.21 -81.25
CA MET A 279 -40.67 49.42 -82.46
C MET A 279 -41.18 48.57 -83.62
N VAL A 280 -41.48 47.27 -83.39
CA VAL A 280 -42.08 46.37 -84.39
C VAL A 280 -43.42 46.92 -84.88
N ALA A 281 -44.30 47.38 -83.98
CA ALA A 281 -45.57 47.98 -84.36
C ALA A 281 -45.39 49.26 -85.19
N THR A 282 -44.37 50.06 -84.91
CA THR A 282 -44.05 51.27 -85.70
C THR A 282 -43.54 50.90 -87.09
N ILE A 283 -42.64 49.90 -87.18
CA ILE A 283 -42.12 49.36 -88.44
C ILE A 283 -43.26 48.83 -89.32
N ASP A 284 -44.23 48.13 -88.74
CA ASP A 284 -45.41 47.62 -89.46
C ASP A 284 -46.28 48.75 -90.03
N ASN A 285 -46.53 49.80 -89.23
CA ASN A 285 -47.23 51.00 -89.70
C ASN A 285 -46.49 51.72 -90.84
N ILE A 286 -45.15 51.83 -90.77
CA ILE A 286 -44.33 52.41 -91.84
C ILE A 286 -44.43 51.54 -93.10
N SER A 287 -44.35 50.22 -92.97
CA SER A 287 -44.52 49.26 -94.07
C SER A 287 -45.86 49.45 -94.79
N HIS A 288 -46.96 49.52 -94.03
CA HIS A 288 -48.30 49.79 -94.55
C HIS A 288 -48.39 51.13 -95.28
N SER A 289 -47.79 52.18 -94.73
CA SER A 289 -47.75 53.50 -95.34
C SER A 289 -46.95 53.49 -96.66
N SER A 290 -45.79 52.82 -96.69
CA SER A 290 -44.96 52.66 -97.89
C SER A 290 -45.66 51.89 -99.01
N MET A 291 -46.38 50.80 -98.69
CA MET A 291 -47.19 50.08 -99.69
C MET A 291 -48.26 50.98 -100.32
N ARG A 292 -48.95 51.78 -99.50
CA ARG A 292 -49.96 52.73 -99.98
C ARG A 292 -49.35 53.82 -100.88
N ILE A 293 -48.15 54.30 -100.57
CA ILE A 293 -47.44 55.23 -101.46
C ILE A 293 -47.10 54.54 -102.79
N SER A 294 -46.65 53.27 -102.76
CA SER A 294 -46.35 52.50 -103.98
C SER A 294 -47.58 52.38 -104.90
N GLU A 295 -48.75 52.08 -104.33
CA GLU A 295 -50.02 52.03 -105.05
C GLU A 295 -50.37 53.39 -105.70
N ILE A 296 -50.21 54.49 -104.96
CA ILE A 296 -50.44 55.84 -105.47
C ILE A 296 -49.46 56.17 -106.61
N THR A 297 -48.18 55.81 -106.48
CA THR A 297 -47.18 56.07 -107.52
C THR A 297 -47.42 55.23 -108.78
N SER A 298 -47.89 53.99 -108.63
CA SER A 298 -48.34 53.17 -109.77
C SER A 298 -49.57 53.76 -110.45
N LEU A 299 -50.51 54.34 -109.70
CA LEU A 299 -51.64 55.07 -110.26
C LEU A 299 -51.17 56.31 -111.05
N ILE A 300 -50.22 57.07 -110.51
CA ILE A 300 -49.63 58.25 -111.19
C ILE A 300 -48.93 57.83 -112.49
N GLU A 301 -48.16 56.74 -112.49
CA GLU A 301 -47.55 56.18 -113.71
C GLU A 301 -48.63 55.81 -114.75
N GLY A 302 -49.74 55.20 -114.31
CA GLY A 302 -50.89 54.90 -115.15
C GLY A 302 -51.56 56.15 -115.75
N ILE A 303 -51.77 57.20 -114.95
CA ILE A 303 -52.30 58.50 -115.41
C ILE A 303 -51.34 59.14 -116.41
N ALA A 304 -50.03 59.11 -116.15
CA ALA A 304 -49.01 59.63 -117.05
C ALA A 304 -49.01 58.87 -118.40
N PHE A 305 -49.15 57.54 -118.36
CA PHE A 305 -49.29 56.72 -119.57
C PHE A 305 -50.55 57.10 -120.36
N GLN A 306 -51.71 57.20 -119.71
CA GLN A 306 -52.95 57.64 -120.35
C GLN A 306 -52.81 59.03 -120.97
N THR A 307 -52.20 59.98 -120.25
CA THR A 307 -51.95 61.34 -120.73
C THR A 307 -51.04 61.37 -121.95
N ASN A 308 -50.00 60.51 -121.97
CA ASN A 308 -49.11 60.34 -123.11
C ASN A 308 -49.86 59.81 -124.35
N ILE A 309 -50.81 58.87 -124.18
CA ILE A 309 -51.67 58.38 -125.28
C ILE A 309 -52.65 59.47 -125.77
N LEU A 310 -53.30 60.21 -124.86
CA LEU A 310 -54.17 61.33 -125.23
C LEU A 310 -53.40 62.41 -126.00
N ALA A 311 -52.20 62.77 -125.54
CA ALA A 311 -51.35 63.76 -126.18
C ALA A 311 -50.87 63.30 -127.57
N LEU A 312 -50.56 62.01 -127.73
CA LEU A 312 -50.26 61.43 -129.04
C LEU A 312 -51.47 61.54 -129.99
N ASN A 313 -52.67 61.16 -129.52
CA ASN A 313 -53.90 61.27 -130.31
C ASN A 313 -54.19 62.73 -130.71
N ALA A 314 -54.00 63.67 -129.80
CA ALA A 314 -54.15 65.11 -130.07
C ALA A 314 -53.11 65.62 -131.08
N ALA A 315 -51.86 65.17 -131.00
CA ALA A 315 -50.81 65.52 -131.96
C ALA A 315 -51.13 65.00 -133.37
N VAL A 316 -51.69 63.79 -133.47
CA VAL A 316 -52.15 63.19 -134.74
C VAL A 316 -53.30 63.98 -135.34
N GLU A 317 -54.31 64.34 -134.54
CA GLU A 317 -55.45 65.13 -135.03
C GLU A 317 -55.05 66.56 -135.40
N ALA A 318 -54.12 67.17 -134.66
CA ALA A 318 -53.54 68.47 -134.99
C ALA A 318 -52.75 68.44 -136.31
N ALA A 319 -52.02 67.35 -136.60
CA ALA A 319 -51.35 67.15 -137.89
C ALA A 319 -52.36 66.98 -139.03
N ARG A 320 -53.50 66.32 -138.76
CA ARG A 320 -54.60 66.13 -139.72
C ARG A 320 -55.29 67.44 -140.10
N ALA A 321 -55.38 68.40 -139.17
CA ALA A 321 -55.94 69.74 -139.40
C ALA A 321 -55.01 70.70 -140.19
N GLY A 322 -53.80 70.27 -140.57
CA GLY A 322 -52.90 71.03 -141.45
C GLY A 322 -52.43 72.37 -140.86
N GLY A 323 -52.53 73.46 -141.63
CA GLY A 323 -52.01 74.78 -141.25
C GLY A 323 -52.66 75.40 -140.00
N GLN A 324 -53.91 75.07 -139.70
CA GLN A 324 -54.66 75.59 -138.55
C GLN A 324 -54.35 74.84 -137.23
N GLY A 325 -53.78 73.62 -137.31
CA GLY A 325 -53.47 72.78 -136.15
C GLY A 325 -52.08 72.98 -135.54
N ARG A 326 -51.22 73.83 -136.13
CA ARG A 326 -49.80 73.98 -135.71
C ARG A 326 -49.63 74.34 -134.23
N GLY A 327 -50.44 75.26 -133.70
CA GLY A 327 -50.38 75.63 -132.28
C GLY A 327 -50.78 74.47 -131.35
N PHE A 328 -51.81 73.71 -131.72
CA PHE A 328 -52.25 72.53 -130.99
C PHE A 328 -51.24 71.38 -131.03
N ALA A 329 -50.53 71.21 -132.16
CA ALA A 329 -49.49 70.18 -132.28
C ALA A 329 -48.31 70.44 -131.33
N VAL A 330 -47.92 71.71 -131.13
CA VAL A 330 -46.85 72.08 -130.18
C VAL A 330 -47.29 71.79 -128.75
N VAL A 331 -48.51 72.21 -128.37
CA VAL A 331 -49.06 71.93 -127.03
C VAL A 331 -49.16 70.43 -126.79
N ALA A 332 -49.64 69.65 -127.77
CA ALA A 332 -49.72 68.20 -127.66
C ALA A 332 -48.34 67.54 -127.48
N SER A 333 -47.29 68.03 -128.18
CA SER A 333 -45.92 67.56 -127.99
C SER A 333 -45.37 67.89 -126.60
N GLU A 334 -45.66 69.08 -126.06
CA GLU A 334 -45.22 69.48 -124.73
C GLU A 334 -45.92 68.67 -123.63
N VAL A 335 -47.25 68.46 -123.74
CA VAL A 335 -48.02 67.60 -122.83
C VAL A 335 -47.49 66.16 -122.89
N ARG A 336 -47.12 65.67 -124.07
CA ARG A 336 -46.53 64.34 -124.22
C ARG A 336 -45.17 64.21 -123.51
N SER A 337 -44.30 65.20 -123.70
CA SER A 337 -43.00 65.27 -123.01
C SER A 337 -43.16 65.30 -121.49
N LEU A 338 -44.10 66.12 -120.99
CA LEU A 338 -44.43 66.20 -119.56
C LEU A 338 -44.97 64.87 -119.01
N ALA A 339 -45.81 64.18 -119.77
CA ALA A 339 -46.33 62.86 -119.41
C ALA A 339 -45.21 61.80 -119.34
N GLN A 340 -44.30 61.77 -120.31
CA GLN A 340 -43.13 60.87 -120.27
C GLN A 340 -42.21 61.16 -119.07
N ARG A 341 -41.96 62.44 -118.76
CA ARG A 341 -41.19 62.85 -117.57
C ARG A 341 -41.87 62.43 -116.27
N SER A 342 -43.20 62.57 -116.20
CA SER A 342 -43.99 62.18 -115.03
C SER A 342 -43.97 60.66 -114.82
N ALA A 343 -44.07 59.87 -115.89
CA ALA A 343 -43.96 58.41 -115.82
C ALA A 343 -42.56 57.96 -115.36
N ALA A 344 -41.50 58.58 -115.89
CA ALA A 344 -40.13 58.28 -115.47
C ALA A 344 -39.90 58.59 -113.98
N ALA A 345 -40.36 59.76 -113.51
CA ALA A 345 -40.28 60.13 -112.09
C ALA A 345 -41.11 59.18 -111.20
N ALA A 346 -42.32 58.82 -111.61
CA ALA A 346 -43.16 57.87 -110.87
C ALA A 346 -42.47 56.50 -110.74
N LYS A 347 -41.83 56.01 -111.81
CA LYS A 347 -41.07 54.76 -111.81
C LYS A 347 -39.84 54.81 -110.88
N GLU A 348 -39.13 55.92 -110.87
CA GLU A 348 -37.99 56.13 -109.96
C GLU A 348 -38.43 56.15 -108.49
N ILE A 349 -39.53 56.85 -108.17
CA ILE A 349 -40.11 56.84 -106.82
C ILE A 349 -40.53 55.42 -106.42
N ASN A 350 -41.15 54.66 -107.33
CA ASN A 350 -41.55 53.28 -107.04
C ASN A 350 -40.32 52.39 -106.74
N GLY A 351 -39.20 52.60 -107.44
CA GLY A 351 -37.93 51.92 -107.14
C GLY A 351 -37.40 52.24 -105.74
N LEU A 352 -37.42 53.52 -105.34
CA LEU A 352 -37.02 53.96 -103.99
C LEU A 352 -37.95 53.40 -102.90
N ILE A 353 -39.26 53.34 -103.14
CA ILE A 353 -40.22 52.74 -102.21
C ILE A 353 -39.97 51.24 -102.08
N GLY A 354 -39.75 50.53 -103.18
CA GLY A 354 -39.42 49.10 -103.15
C GLY A 354 -38.16 48.81 -102.33
N SER A 355 -37.10 49.62 -102.51
CA SER A 355 -35.90 49.55 -101.67
C SER A 355 -36.19 49.85 -100.21
N SER A 356 -37.03 50.84 -99.91
CA SER A 356 -37.42 51.18 -98.54
C SER A 356 -38.19 50.05 -97.87
N VAL A 357 -39.15 49.43 -98.56
CA VAL A 357 -39.91 48.27 -98.05
C VAL A 357 -38.99 47.10 -97.73
N ALA A 358 -38.00 46.81 -98.59
CA ALA A 358 -37.02 45.76 -98.32
C ALA A 358 -36.18 46.05 -97.06
N MET A 359 -35.74 47.30 -96.86
CA MET A 359 -35.02 47.70 -95.64
C MET A 359 -35.90 47.62 -94.38
N ILE A 360 -37.18 47.98 -94.48
CA ILE A 360 -38.16 47.89 -93.38
C ILE A 360 -38.39 46.42 -92.99
N GLN A 361 -38.53 45.51 -93.96
CA GLN A 361 -38.68 44.08 -93.69
C GLN A 361 -37.47 43.48 -92.98
N GLU A 362 -36.26 43.85 -93.41
CA GLU A 362 -35.03 43.41 -92.73
C GLU A 362 -34.94 43.98 -91.31
N GLY A 363 -35.26 45.27 -91.13
CA GLY A 363 -35.32 45.88 -89.80
C GLY A 363 -36.36 45.25 -88.87
N SER A 364 -37.52 44.85 -89.42
CA SER A 364 -38.55 44.11 -88.68
C SER A 364 -38.02 42.76 -88.19
N LYS A 365 -37.34 42.02 -89.06
CA LYS A 365 -36.75 40.72 -88.71
C LYS A 365 -35.70 40.85 -87.60
N GLN A 366 -34.81 41.85 -87.70
CA GLN A 366 -33.82 42.13 -86.66
C GLN A 366 -34.48 42.52 -85.33
N ALA A 367 -35.54 43.31 -85.36
CA ALA A 367 -36.30 43.67 -84.16
C ALA A 367 -36.89 42.44 -83.46
N VAL A 368 -37.48 41.51 -84.21
CA VAL A 368 -38.01 40.24 -83.68
C VAL A 368 -36.90 39.40 -83.04
N GLU A 369 -35.72 39.32 -83.67
CA GLU A 369 -34.57 38.59 -83.13
C GLU A 369 -34.04 39.22 -81.83
N VAL A 370 -33.99 40.55 -81.75
CA VAL A 370 -33.65 41.27 -80.51
C VAL A 370 -34.68 40.98 -79.41
N GLY A 371 -35.98 40.96 -79.73
CA GLY A 371 -37.03 40.61 -78.78
C GLY A 371 -36.87 39.18 -78.23
N ALA A 372 -36.59 38.21 -79.10
CA ALA A 372 -36.31 36.84 -78.68
C ALA A 372 -35.06 36.74 -77.77
N THR A 373 -34.04 37.53 -78.06
CA THR A 373 -32.82 37.60 -77.22
C THR A 373 -33.12 38.19 -75.84
N MET A 374 -33.99 39.21 -75.75
CA MET A 374 -34.40 39.78 -74.44
C MET A 374 -35.14 38.75 -73.58
N GLU A 375 -35.98 37.90 -74.16
CA GLU A 375 -36.65 36.82 -73.43
C GLU A 375 -35.64 35.78 -72.90
N GLN A 376 -34.62 35.43 -73.69
CA GLN A 376 -33.54 34.55 -73.24
C GLN A 376 -32.73 35.18 -72.10
N VAL A 377 -32.42 36.47 -72.17
CA VAL A 377 -31.74 37.22 -71.10
C VAL A 377 -32.57 37.19 -69.82
N LYS A 378 -33.87 37.44 -69.92
CA LYS A 378 -34.80 37.35 -68.79
C LYS A 378 -34.78 35.97 -68.13
N GLN A 379 -34.80 34.90 -68.93
CA GLN A 379 -34.72 33.54 -68.42
C GLN A 379 -33.39 33.25 -67.70
N ALA A 380 -32.27 33.74 -68.23
CA ALA A 380 -30.96 33.61 -67.61
C ALA A 380 -30.87 34.38 -66.27
N ILE A 381 -31.40 35.61 -66.22
CA ILE A 381 -31.47 36.40 -64.97
C ILE A 381 -32.30 35.67 -63.91
N LYS A 382 -33.42 35.06 -64.30
CA LYS A 382 -34.24 34.25 -63.39
C LYS A 382 -33.46 33.08 -62.80
N GLN A 383 -32.71 32.34 -63.62
CA GLN A 383 -31.85 31.25 -63.13
C GLN A 383 -30.79 31.75 -62.13
N VAL A 384 -30.21 32.93 -62.37
CA VAL A 384 -29.28 33.55 -61.42
C VAL A 384 -29.99 33.89 -60.09
N SER A 385 -31.19 34.46 -60.13
CA SER A 385 -31.99 34.76 -58.93
C SER A 385 -32.30 33.50 -58.12
N ASP A 386 -32.67 32.39 -58.79
CA ASP A 386 -32.94 31.11 -58.13
C ASP A 386 -31.69 30.57 -57.40
N ILE A 387 -30.51 30.58 -58.07
CA ILE A 387 -29.23 30.15 -57.47
C ILE A 387 -28.86 31.03 -56.26
N VAL A 388 -29.03 32.35 -56.39
CA VAL A 388 -28.73 33.29 -55.32
C VAL A 388 -29.64 33.07 -54.10
N ALA A 389 -30.91 32.75 -54.32
CA ALA A 389 -31.83 32.39 -53.24
C ALA A 389 -31.41 31.10 -52.53
N GLU A 390 -30.93 30.09 -53.25
CA GLU A 390 -30.36 28.88 -52.66
C GLU A 390 -29.10 29.18 -51.84
N ILE A 391 -28.20 30.05 -52.31
CA ILE A 391 -27.01 30.48 -51.56
C ILE A 391 -27.40 31.19 -50.26
N ALA A 392 -28.41 32.06 -50.29
CA ALA A 392 -28.91 32.73 -49.09
C ALA A 392 -29.46 31.72 -48.07
N ALA A 393 -30.27 30.75 -48.52
CA ALA A 393 -30.80 29.70 -47.66
C ALA A 393 -29.68 28.82 -47.06
N ALA A 394 -28.72 28.39 -47.88
CA ALA A 394 -27.57 27.61 -47.44
C ALA A 394 -26.68 28.39 -46.44
N SER A 395 -26.53 29.70 -46.62
CA SER A 395 -25.77 30.55 -45.70
C SER A 395 -26.45 30.66 -44.32
N VAL A 396 -27.79 30.72 -44.28
CA VAL A 396 -28.54 30.69 -43.01
C VAL A 396 -28.38 29.34 -42.30
N GLU A 397 -28.44 28.23 -43.05
CA GLU A 397 -28.19 26.88 -42.52
C GLU A 397 -26.77 26.76 -41.94
N GLN A 398 -25.76 27.23 -42.68
CA GLN A 398 -24.37 27.26 -42.23
C GLN A 398 -24.20 28.10 -40.95
N SER A 399 -24.86 29.26 -40.86
CA SER A 399 -24.81 30.09 -39.66
C SER A 399 -25.33 29.34 -38.43
N ARG A 400 -26.41 28.57 -38.56
CA ARG A 400 -26.94 27.73 -37.47
C ARG A 400 -25.98 26.60 -37.11
N GLY A 401 -25.37 25.94 -38.10
CA GLY A 401 -24.36 24.90 -37.87
C GLY A 401 -23.13 25.45 -37.15
N ILE A 402 -22.67 26.65 -37.52
CA ILE A 402 -21.57 27.34 -36.85
C ILE A 402 -21.90 27.64 -35.39
N GLU A 403 -23.13 28.08 -35.09
CA GLU A 403 -23.54 28.34 -33.71
C GLU A 403 -23.54 27.08 -32.83
N GLN A 404 -23.94 25.93 -33.39
CA GLN A 404 -23.83 24.64 -32.69
C GLN A 404 -22.38 24.25 -32.43
N VAL A 405 -21.49 24.43 -33.40
CA VAL A 405 -20.05 24.17 -33.21
C VAL A 405 -19.46 25.13 -32.17
N ASN A 406 -19.88 26.40 -32.16
CA ASN A 406 -19.45 27.36 -31.14
C ASN A 406 -19.85 26.91 -29.72
N GLN A 407 -21.07 26.40 -29.53
CA GLN A 407 -21.50 25.80 -28.26
C GLN A 407 -20.63 24.60 -27.86
N ALA A 408 -20.29 23.73 -28.82
CA ALA A 408 -19.40 22.59 -28.57
C ALA A 408 -17.98 23.02 -28.16
N VAL A 409 -17.43 24.06 -28.82
CA VAL A 409 -16.12 24.63 -28.48
C VAL A 409 -16.13 25.23 -27.07
N ASN A 410 -17.17 25.98 -26.69
CA ASN A 410 -17.32 26.51 -25.33
C ASN A 410 -17.41 25.40 -24.27
N GLN A 411 -18.08 24.28 -24.59
CA GLN A 411 -18.12 23.13 -23.70
C GLN A 411 -16.75 22.44 -23.58
N MET A 412 -16.00 22.34 -24.68
CA MET A 412 -14.63 21.82 -24.67
C MET A 412 -13.67 22.73 -23.88
N ASP A 413 -13.81 24.05 -23.96
CA ASP A 413 -13.04 24.99 -23.15
C ASP A 413 -13.29 24.77 -21.66
N LYS A 414 -14.56 24.63 -21.25
CA LYS A 414 -14.91 24.32 -19.86
C LYS A 414 -14.30 23.01 -19.36
N VAL A 415 -14.30 21.96 -20.18
CA VAL A 415 -13.65 20.68 -19.83
C VAL A 415 -12.12 20.83 -19.77
N THR A 416 -11.54 21.62 -20.66
CA THR A 416 -10.09 21.91 -20.66
C THR A 416 -9.67 22.63 -19.38
N GLN A 417 -10.45 23.62 -18.93
CA GLN A 417 -10.24 24.29 -17.64
C GLN A 417 -10.41 23.34 -16.45
N GLN A 418 -11.40 22.44 -16.50
CA GLN A 418 -11.56 21.41 -15.47
C GLN A 418 -10.37 20.44 -15.46
N ASN A 419 -9.83 20.07 -16.62
CA ASN A 419 -8.64 19.23 -16.72
C ASN A 419 -7.43 19.94 -16.11
N ALA A 420 -7.25 21.25 -16.34
CA ALA A 420 -6.18 22.01 -15.72
C ALA A 420 -6.29 21.99 -14.19
N ALA A 421 -7.50 22.20 -13.64
CA ALA A 421 -7.74 22.09 -12.20
C ALA A 421 -7.48 20.67 -11.67
N LEU A 422 -7.89 19.63 -12.42
CA LEU A 422 -7.63 18.23 -12.06
C LEU A 422 -6.14 17.89 -12.08
N VAL A 423 -5.37 18.45 -13.02
CA VAL A 423 -3.91 18.30 -13.09
C VAL A 423 -3.26 18.89 -11.83
N GLU A 424 -3.65 20.10 -11.42
CA GLU A 424 -3.15 20.71 -10.18
C GLU A 424 -3.49 19.85 -8.95
N GLN A 425 -4.74 19.37 -8.85
CA GLN A 425 -5.18 18.51 -7.76
C GLN A 425 -4.43 17.18 -7.72
N ALA A 426 -4.24 16.54 -8.87
CA ALA A 426 -3.51 15.29 -8.98
C ALA A 426 -2.01 15.48 -8.66
N ALA A 427 -1.43 16.64 -8.99
CA ALA A 427 -0.03 16.93 -8.68
C ALA A 427 0.16 17.09 -7.16
N ALA A 428 -0.77 17.81 -6.51
CA ALA A 428 -0.80 17.92 -5.05
C ALA A 428 -1.00 16.56 -4.37
N ALA A 429 -1.86 15.70 -4.92
CA ALA A 429 -2.08 14.34 -4.41
C ALA A 429 -0.82 13.47 -4.55
N ALA A 430 -0.14 13.53 -5.71
CA ALA A 430 1.13 12.82 -5.95
C ALA A 430 2.20 13.22 -4.92
N GLN A 431 2.37 14.52 -4.71
CA GLN A 431 3.33 15.06 -3.76
C GLN A 431 2.98 14.68 -2.31
N SER A 432 1.70 14.64 -1.97
CA SER A 432 1.24 14.17 -0.66
C SER A 432 1.54 12.67 -0.45
N LEU A 433 1.37 11.84 -1.48
CA LEU A 433 1.70 10.41 -1.43
C LEU A 433 3.21 10.19 -1.27
N GLU A 434 4.04 10.92 -2.02
CA GLU A 434 5.50 10.91 -1.89
C GLU A 434 5.94 11.32 -0.47
N SER A 435 5.35 12.39 0.08
CA SER A 435 5.63 12.82 1.45
C SER A 435 5.24 11.75 2.48
N GLN A 436 4.09 11.10 2.30
CA GLN A 436 3.62 10.05 3.20
C GLN A 436 4.48 8.79 3.12
N ALA A 437 4.91 8.41 1.91
CA ALA A 437 5.84 7.32 1.68
C ALA A 437 7.19 7.60 2.34
N THR A 438 7.74 8.81 2.20
CA THR A 438 8.98 9.23 2.88
C THR A 438 8.88 9.17 4.41
N LYS A 439 7.73 9.56 4.98
CA LYS A 439 7.47 9.46 6.43
C LYS A 439 7.42 8.00 6.88
N LEU A 440 6.78 7.12 6.11
CA LEU A 440 6.71 5.68 6.40
C LEU A 440 8.09 5.03 6.27
N GLU A 441 8.87 5.38 5.24
CA GLU A 441 10.26 4.92 5.09
C GLU A 441 11.11 5.31 6.31
N SER A 442 11.00 6.57 6.74
CA SER A 442 11.70 7.08 7.93
C SER A 442 11.28 6.33 9.20
N ALA A 443 9.98 6.11 9.40
CA ALA A 443 9.45 5.40 10.57
C ALA A 443 9.93 3.94 10.64
N VAL A 444 10.06 3.30 9.48
CA VAL A 444 10.46 1.90 9.37
C VAL A 444 11.99 1.74 9.35
N SER A 445 12.74 2.79 9.00
CA SER A 445 14.22 2.80 8.98
C SER A 445 14.88 2.51 10.34
N VAL A 446 14.14 2.71 11.45
CA VAL A 446 14.58 2.34 12.80
C VAL A 446 14.76 0.83 12.95
N PHE A 447 14.01 0.04 12.18
CA PHE A 447 14.12 -1.41 12.17
C PHE A 447 15.22 -1.89 11.22
N ASN A 448 16.35 -2.31 11.81
CA ASN A 448 17.42 -2.95 11.08
C ASN A 448 17.10 -4.43 10.86
N VAL A 449 16.51 -4.74 9.70
CA VAL A 449 16.16 -6.10 9.29
C VAL A 449 17.34 -6.94 8.80
N GLY A 450 18.56 -6.39 8.76
CA GLY A 450 19.73 -7.09 8.23
C GLY A 450 19.57 -7.24 6.72
N GLY A 451 20.14 -6.29 5.96
CA GLY A 451 20.00 -6.28 4.51
C GLY A 451 20.40 -7.62 3.90
N ALA A 452 19.46 -8.30 3.25
CA ALA A 452 19.78 -8.99 2.02
C ALA A 452 20.05 -7.88 0.99
N GLY A 453 21.33 -7.60 0.78
CA GLY A 453 21.76 -7.02 -0.50
C GLY A 453 21.48 -8.02 -1.61
#